data_AF-A0A0F7BYL2-F1
#
_entry.id   AF-A0A0F7BYL2-F1
#
_cell.length_a   1.000
_cell.length_b   1.000
_cell.length_c   1.000
_cell.angle_alpha   90.00
_cell.angle_beta   90.00
_cell.angle_gamma   90.00
#
_symmetry.space_group_name_H-M   'P 1'
#
loop_
_entity.id
_entity.type
_entity.pdbx_description
1 polymer ?
#
loop_
_entity_poly.entity_id
_entity_poly.type
_entity_poly.pdbx_seq_one_letter_code
_entity_poly.pdbx_strand_id
1 'polypeptide(L)'
;MNTPKNKTMSVQHRFLSIASVITLFFVPISPVLAIDTKTTGKKATSTQGEITQQADINRQVKSVIEKLTLAFPEIKEYKNQKIELTKRWSKLINVVLSKNGAGNTPIVQVQLDRQTGELLYFGFFERTEYPKGTSVYTSLKGSEKQITDETAKQQAALLLEKLYGEKAKNSLPISIWREANKKKQEEGKLIPAKTLPPVVNFRISLPNKKNLATYVSVHFGENGRIESLNAATKPILFDKWYAANLENRDMPNDELTKPAQAMFDRMHVLYPELRDYHVKEISLSAYNTFYDIYFKRSKTDKKEEVRMQIDEETGKLVYMQIEKRPSGKGASPKLAKQKAFDFLQRVQGGKETSYTVGNIITPGRNGVTLVILDGSAPEKEHYALEVGADGKIYGFDG
;
A
#
# COMPACT_ATOMS: atom_id res chain seq x y z
N MET A 1 33.38 24.48 -66.09
CA MET A 1 32.99 23.32 -66.93
C MET A 1 31.79 22.64 -66.31
N ASN A 2 30.66 22.75 -67.01
CA ASN A 2 29.52 21.84 -67.16
C ASN A 2 29.02 21.02 -65.95
N THR A 3 27.87 21.43 -65.41
CA THR A 3 26.78 20.48 -65.13
C THR A 3 26.23 19.88 -66.44
N PRO A 4 25.64 18.68 -66.38
CA PRO A 4 24.28 18.57 -66.92
C PRO A 4 23.29 17.86 -66.00
N LYS A 5 22.07 18.42 -66.00
CA LYS A 5 20.80 17.81 -65.62
C LYS A 5 20.36 16.78 -66.67
N ASN A 6 19.59 15.76 -66.25
CA ASN A 6 18.47 15.08 -66.95
C ASN A 6 18.31 13.66 -66.35
N LYS A 7 17.17 12.96 -66.31
CA LYS A 7 15.73 13.24 -66.51
C LYS A 7 15.00 11.94 -66.10
N THR A 8 13.85 12.10 -65.45
CA THR A 8 12.59 11.33 -65.52
C THR A 8 12.45 9.85 -65.95
N MET A 9 11.46 9.23 -65.27
CA MET A 9 10.43 8.26 -65.70
C MET A 9 10.73 6.75 -65.53
N SER A 10 10.01 6.05 -64.64
CA SER A 10 8.64 5.49 -64.77
C SER A 10 8.59 4.17 -65.55
N VAL A 11 8.37 3.04 -64.85
CA VAL A 11 7.53 1.94 -65.36
C VAL A 11 6.75 1.32 -64.20
N GLN A 12 5.43 1.42 -64.32
CA GLN A 12 4.41 0.67 -63.57
C GLN A 12 4.33 -0.77 -64.14
N HIS A 13 4.17 -1.77 -63.28
CA HIS A 13 3.45 -2.99 -63.65
C HIS A 13 2.24 -3.16 -62.73
N ARG A 14 1.06 -3.07 -63.35
CA ARG A 14 -0.26 -3.38 -62.80
C ARG A 14 -0.48 -4.88 -62.80
N PHE A 15 -1.22 -5.39 -61.82
CA PHE A 15 -2.44 -6.24 -61.94
C PHE A 15 -3.16 -6.18 -60.57
N LEU A 16 -4.21 -5.35 -60.40
CA LEU A 16 -5.65 -5.73 -60.35
C LEU A 16 -5.95 -6.82 -59.28
N SER A 17 -6.32 -6.41 -58.06
CA SER A 17 -7.71 -6.34 -57.49
C SER A 17 -8.35 -7.72 -57.24
N ILE A 18 -8.84 -8.03 -56.04
CA ILE A 18 -10.22 -7.73 -55.59
C ILE A 18 -10.29 -7.64 -54.05
N ALA A 19 -11.15 -6.72 -53.62
CA ALA A 19 -11.47 -6.36 -52.24
C ALA A 19 -12.28 -7.42 -51.47
N SER A 20 -12.17 -7.40 -50.14
CA SER A 20 -13.29 -7.70 -49.24
C SER A 20 -13.11 -6.94 -47.91
N VAL A 21 -13.86 -5.85 -47.83
CA VAL A 21 -14.37 -5.07 -46.69
C VAL A 21 -13.92 -5.51 -45.29
N ILE A 22 -13.05 -4.71 -44.66
CA ILE A 22 -12.94 -4.61 -43.20
C ILE A 22 -13.67 -3.32 -42.81
N THR A 23 -14.82 -3.44 -42.17
CA THR A 23 -15.50 -2.32 -41.52
C THR A 23 -14.73 -1.97 -40.25
N LEU A 24 -13.74 -1.09 -40.37
CA LEU A 24 -13.07 -0.41 -39.27
C LEU A 24 -14.01 0.67 -38.71
N PHE A 25 -14.65 0.40 -37.57
CA PHE A 25 -15.10 1.48 -36.70
C PHE A 25 -13.87 2.06 -36.00
N PHE A 26 -13.43 3.21 -36.52
CA PHE A 26 -12.48 4.12 -35.90
C PHE A 26 -13.02 4.58 -34.54
N VAL A 27 -12.29 4.29 -33.46
CA VAL A 27 -12.27 5.13 -32.26
C VAL A 27 -10.96 5.91 -32.32
N PRO A 28 -10.98 7.25 -32.23
CA PRO A 28 -9.76 8.04 -32.28
C PRO A 28 -8.96 7.79 -31.00
N ILE A 29 -7.83 7.09 -31.13
CA ILE A 29 -6.76 7.11 -30.14
C ILE A 29 -6.20 8.54 -30.18
N SER A 30 -6.56 9.36 -29.17
CA SER A 30 -5.92 10.65 -28.97
C SER A 30 -4.40 10.48 -28.82
N PRO A 31 -3.60 11.41 -29.35
CA PRO A 31 -2.16 11.28 -29.39
C PRO A 31 -1.58 11.33 -27.98
N VAL A 32 -0.78 10.31 -27.68
CA VAL A 32 0.20 10.34 -26.59
C VAL A 32 1.13 11.53 -26.87
N LEU A 33 0.93 12.63 -26.15
CA LEU A 33 1.87 13.75 -26.16
C LEU A 33 3.05 13.40 -25.26
N ALA A 34 4.11 12.96 -25.95
CA ALA A 34 5.52 13.22 -25.71
C ALA A 34 5.97 13.41 -24.25
N ILE A 35 6.64 12.37 -23.75
CA ILE A 35 7.70 12.51 -22.75
C ILE A 35 8.80 13.36 -23.41
N ASP A 36 9.13 14.50 -22.83
CA ASP A 36 10.28 15.30 -23.23
C ASP A 36 11.56 14.52 -22.88
N THR A 37 12.06 13.74 -23.83
CA THR A 37 13.32 13.03 -23.72
C THR A 37 14.46 13.91 -24.20
N LYS A 38 15.02 14.71 -23.28
CA LYS A 38 16.42 15.14 -23.38
C LYS A 38 17.23 14.57 -22.23
N THR A 39 17.54 13.28 -22.33
CA THR A 39 18.73 12.69 -21.72
C THR A 39 19.15 11.49 -22.56
N THR A 40 20.18 11.72 -23.37
CA THR A 40 21.21 10.78 -23.85
C THR A 40 20.94 9.28 -23.65
N GLY A 41 20.56 8.63 -24.75
CA GLY A 41 21.23 7.44 -25.27
C GLY A 41 21.49 6.26 -24.33
N LYS A 42 20.44 5.59 -23.87
CA LYS A 42 20.44 4.12 -23.72
C LYS A 42 19.06 3.60 -24.14
N LYS A 43 19.00 2.83 -25.23
CA LYS A 43 17.81 2.04 -25.58
C LYS A 43 17.55 1.07 -24.44
N ALA A 44 16.52 1.33 -23.64
CA ALA A 44 16.00 0.34 -22.71
C ALA A 44 15.30 -0.75 -23.53
N THR A 45 15.93 -1.90 -23.68
CA THR A 45 15.27 -3.14 -24.12
C THR A 45 14.35 -3.58 -22.99
N SER A 46 13.11 -3.08 -22.95
CA SER A 46 12.09 -3.65 -22.07
C SER A 46 11.76 -5.06 -22.58
N THR A 47 11.90 -6.06 -21.73
CA THR A 47 11.54 -7.43 -22.07
C THR A 47 10.00 -7.56 -22.13
N GLN A 48 9.50 -8.48 -22.96
CA GLN A 48 8.07 -8.70 -23.22
C GLN A 48 7.21 -8.81 -21.92
N GLY A 49 7.79 -9.27 -20.82
CA GLY A 49 7.14 -9.41 -19.51
C GLY A 49 6.89 -8.10 -18.75
N GLU A 50 7.66 -7.04 -19.00
CA GLU A 50 7.42 -5.71 -18.39
C GLU A 50 6.29 -4.96 -19.12
N ILE A 51 6.19 -5.16 -20.44
CA ILE A 51 5.14 -4.56 -21.28
C ILE A 51 3.75 -5.08 -20.90
N THR A 52 3.63 -6.38 -20.59
CA THR A 52 2.35 -6.99 -20.17
C THR A 52 1.92 -6.53 -18.78
N GLN A 53 2.84 -6.35 -17.82
CA GLN A 53 2.51 -5.83 -16.49
C GLN A 53 2.03 -4.37 -16.53
N GLN A 54 2.70 -3.50 -17.28
CA GLN A 54 2.29 -2.10 -17.37
C GLN A 54 0.94 -1.95 -18.10
N ALA A 55 0.71 -2.75 -19.14
CA ALA A 55 -0.58 -2.78 -19.82
C ALA A 55 -1.72 -3.22 -18.90
N ASP A 56 -1.46 -4.22 -18.03
CA ASP A 56 -2.45 -4.68 -17.05
C ASP A 56 -2.75 -3.61 -15.99
N ILE A 57 -1.72 -2.97 -15.43
CA ILE A 57 -1.86 -1.85 -14.49
C ILE A 57 -2.70 -0.73 -15.12
N ASN A 58 -2.38 -0.33 -16.35
CA ASN A 58 -3.12 0.72 -17.05
C ASN A 58 -4.60 0.33 -17.25
N ARG A 59 -4.88 -0.94 -17.56
CA ARG A 59 -6.24 -1.47 -17.71
C ARG A 59 -7.01 -1.44 -16.38
N GLN A 60 -6.39 -1.89 -15.29
CA GLN A 60 -6.97 -1.85 -13.94
C GLN A 60 -7.30 -0.41 -13.53
N VAL A 61 -6.34 0.50 -13.69
CA VAL A 61 -6.51 1.92 -13.37
C VAL A 61 -7.64 2.54 -14.19
N LYS A 62 -7.67 2.31 -15.50
CA LYS A 62 -8.73 2.82 -16.38
C LYS A 62 -10.12 2.34 -15.91
N SER A 63 -10.27 1.06 -15.63
CA SER A 63 -11.53 0.48 -15.18
C SER A 63 -12.03 1.13 -13.88
N VAL A 64 -11.14 1.39 -12.92
CA VAL A 64 -11.53 2.00 -11.65
C VAL A 64 -11.85 3.48 -11.82
N ILE A 65 -11.09 4.22 -12.63
CA ILE A 65 -11.40 5.62 -12.94
C ILE A 65 -12.76 5.74 -13.64
N GLU A 66 -13.11 4.81 -14.53
CA GLU A 66 -14.44 4.78 -15.17
C GLU A 66 -15.55 4.57 -14.14
N LYS A 67 -15.40 3.63 -13.21
CA LYS A 67 -16.37 3.42 -12.12
C LYS A 67 -16.48 4.65 -11.21
N LEU A 68 -15.35 5.24 -10.84
CA LEU A 68 -15.33 6.46 -10.04
C LEU A 68 -15.98 7.63 -10.79
N THR A 69 -15.78 7.74 -12.10
CA THR A 69 -16.41 8.77 -12.93
C THR A 69 -17.93 8.60 -13.04
N LEU A 70 -18.43 7.36 -13.02
CA LEU A 70 -19.87 7.07 -12.96
C LEU A 70 -20.47 7.43 -11.60
N ALA A 71 -19.69 7.30 -10.52
CA ALA A 71 -20.11 7.71 -9.18
C ALA A 71 -19.98 9.23 -8.96
N PHE A 72 -18.94 9.84 -9.52
CA PHE A 72 -18.53 11.24 -9.36
C PHE A 72 -18.18 11.84 -10.74
N PRO A 73 -19.17 12.37 -11.47
CA PRO A 73 -18.96 12.93 -12.81
C PRO A 73 -17.91 14.04 -12.90
N GLU A 74 -17.67 14.77 -11.80
CA GLU A 74 -16.65 15.80 -11.67
C GLU A 74 -15.22 15.29 -11.89
N ILE A 75 -14.97 13.98 -11.75
CA ILE A 75 -13.66 13.38 -12.03
C ILE A 75 -13.23 13.62 -13.49
N LYS A 76 -14.17 13.82 -14.42
CA LYS A 76 -13.88 14.19 -15.83
C LYS A 76 -13.08 15.49 -15.95
N GLU A 77 -13.12 16.36 -14.94
CA GLU A 77 -12.36 17.61 -14.93
C GLU A 77 -10.88 17.39 -14.56
N TYR A 78 -10.51 16.24 -14.01
CA TYR A 78 -9.17 15.90 -13.56
C TYR A 78 -8.38 15.25 -14.69
N LYS A 79 -7.92 16.08 -15.64
CA LYS A 79 -7.31 15.63 -16.91
C LYS A 79 -5.90 15.07 -16.76
N ASN A 80 -5.21 15.35 -15.67
CA ASN A 80 -3.82 14.92 -15.47
C ASN A 80 -3.78 13.69 -14.57
N GLN A 81 -3.30 12.57 -15.10
CA GLN A 81 -3.16 11.33 -14.34
C GLN A 81 -1.69 11.01 -14.13
N LYS A 82 -1.32 10.72 -12.88
CA LYS A 82 -0.01 10.18 -12.51
C LYS A 82 -0.22 8.83 -11.84
N ILE A 83 0.36 7.77 -12.41
CA ILE A 83 0.42 6.45 -11.78
C ILE A 83 1.76 6.35 -11.07
N GLU A 84 1.74 6.13 -9.77
CA GLU A 84 2.91 5.90 -8.95
C GLU A 84 2.88 4.47 -8.41
N LEU A 85 3.90 3.70 -8.79
CA LEU A 85 4.20 2.45 -8.12
C LEU A 85 5.13 2.81 -6.96
N THR A 86 4.56 2.97 -5.76
CA THR A 86 5.26 3.49 -4.58
C THR A 86 6.60 2.78 -4.37
N LYS A 87 6.60 1.44 -4.49
CA LYS A 87 7.77 0.54 -4.41
C LYS A 87 7.49 -0.79 -5.14
N ARG A 88 8.51 -1.48 -5.66
CA ARG A 88 8.36 -2.79 -6.35
C ARG A 88 7.64 -3.84 -5.50
N TRP A 89 7.86 -3.81 -4.18
CA TRP A 89 7.28 -4.72 -3.18
C TRP A 89 5.89 -4.31 -2.68
N SER A 90 5.42 -3.11 -3.03
CA SER A 90 4.09 -2.64 -2.62
C SER A 90 3.01 -3.48 -3.31
N LYS A 91 2.03 -3.96 -2.53
CA LYS A 91 0.80 -4.54 -3.07
C LYS A 91 -0.16 -3.49 -3.63
N LEU A 92 0.21 -2.21 -3.59
CA LEU A 92 -0.64 -1.08 -3.99
C LEU A 92 -0.18 -0.43 -5.30
N ILE A 93 -1.16 -0.02 -6.11
CA ILE A 93 -1.02 0.96 -7.20
C ILE A 93 -1.60 2.28 -6.72
N ASN A 94 -0.80 3.35 -6.69
CA ASN A 94 -1.29 4.68 -6.36
C ASN A 94 -1.53 5.47 -7.65
N VAL A 95 -2.65 6.19 -7.70
CA VAL A 95 -3.00 7.05 -8.82
C VAL A 95 -3.40 8.40 -8.27
N VAL A 96 -2.83 9.47 -8.85
CA VAL A 96 -3.21 10.84 -8.56
C VAL A 96 -3.83 11.42 -9.82
N LEU A 97 -5.08 11.85 -9.72
CA LEU A 97 -5.77 12.64 -10.72
C LEU A 97 -5.70 14.10 -10.30
N SER A 98 -5.33 14.99 -11.21
CA SER A 98 -5.21 16.42 -10.95
C SER A 98 -5.93 17.24 -12.01
N LYS A 99 -6.66 18.26 -11.53
CA LYS A 99 -7.30 19.27 -12.38
C LYS A 99 -6.28 20.29 -12.92
N ASN A 100 -5.26 20.63 -12.13
CA ASN A 100 -4.38 21.79 -12.37
C ASN A 100 -2.91 21.40 -12.68
N GLY A 101 -2.65 20.16 -13.10
CA GLY A 101 -1.31 19.65 -13.38
C GLY A 101 -0.66 18.91 -12.21
N ALA A 102 0.45 18.22 -12.47
CA ALA A 102 1.10 17.33 -11.51
C ALA A 102 1.43 18.07 -10.18
N GLY A 103 0.96 17.51 -9.06
CA GLY A 103 1.18 18.07 -7.71
C GLY A 103 0.22 19.21 -7.30
N ASN A 104 -0.56 19.76 -8.22
CA ASN A 104 -1.47 20.88 -7.95
C ASN A 104 -2.88 20.40 -7.60
N THR A 105 -3.50 21.00 -6.59
CA THR A 105 -4.89 20.75 -6.20
C THR A 105 -5.88 21.53 -7.06
N PRO A 106 -7.15 21.09 -7.14
CA PRO A 106 -7.71 19.89 -6.49
C PRO A 106 -7.18 18.60 -7.10
N ILE A 107 -6.99 17.59 -6.25
CA ILE A 107 -6.59 16.23 -6.66
C ILE A 107 -7.59 15.19 -6.18
N VAL A 108 -7.67 14.06 -6.90
CA VAL A 108 -8.24 12.82 -6.40
C VAL A 108 -7.11 11.82 -6.27
N GLN A 109 -6.91 11.31 -5.06
CA GLN A 109 -5.99 10.19 -4.85
C GLN A 109 -6.79 8.90 -4.88
N VAL A 110 -6.29 7.90 -5.59
CA VAL A 110 -6.88 6.57 -5.71
C VAL A 110 -5.80 5.54 -5.39
N GLN A 111 -6.15 4.50 -4.64
CA GLN A 111 -5.27 3.36 -4.38
C GLN A 111 -5.98 2.07 -4.75
N LEU A 112 -5.28 1.20 -5.46
CA LEU A 112 -5.78 -0.10 -5.90
C LEU A 112 -4.90 -1.21 -5.33
N ASP A 113 -5.51 -2.36 -5.07
CA ASP A 113 -4.78 -3.60 -4.90
C ASP A 113 -4.16 -4.02 -6.24
N ARG A 114 -2.84 -4.21 -6.28
CA ARG A 114 -2.07 -4.46 -7.50
C ARG A 114 -2.38 -5.82 -8.13
N GLN A 115 -2.76 -6.80 -7.30
CA GLN A 115 -3.00 -8.17 -7.76
C GLN A 115 -4.42 -8.31 -8.33
N THR A 116 -5.39 -7.70 -7.68
CA THR A 116 -6.82 -7.86 -7.99
C THR A 116 -7.39 -6.69 -8.79
N GLY A 117 -6.71 -5.53 -8.78
CA GLY A 117 -7.22 -4.28 -9.35
C GLY A 117 -8.38 -3.68 -8.54
N GLU A 118 -8.70 -4.22 -7.37
CA GLU A 118 -9.80 -3.72 -6.54
C GLU A 118 -9.47 -2.35 -5.94
N LEU A 119 -10.48 -1.48 -5.90
CA LEU A 119 -10.37 -0.17 -5.28
C LEU A 119 -10.24 -0.34 -3.76
N LEU A 120 -9.14 0.15 -3.20
CA LEU A 120 -8.87 0.17 -1.76
C LEU A 120 -9.08 1.56 -1.16
N TYR A 121 -8.84 2.61 -1.93
CA TYR A 121 -9.02 3.96 -1.44
C TYR A 121 -9.36 4.92 -2.56
N PHE A 122 -10.24 5.89 -2.30
CA PHE A 122 -10.20 7.16 -3.00
C PHE A 122 -10.44 8.32 -2.02
N GLY A 123 -9.92 9.51 -2.35
CA GLY A 123 -10.25 10.73 -1.62
C GLY A 123 -10.06 11.98 -2.46
N PHE A 124 -10.99 12.93 -2.30
CA PHE A 124 -10.89 14.27 -2.85
C PHE A 124 -10.10 15.18 -1.91
N PHE A 125 -9.12 15.90 -2.45
CA PHE A 125 -8.25 16.77 -1.66
C PHE A 125 -8.08 18.16 -2.28
N GLU A 126 -8.07 19.15 -1.39
CA GLU A 126 -7.70 20.55 -1.65
C GLU A 126 -6.45 20.93 -0.88
N ARG A 127 -5.69 21.92 -1.36
CA ARG A 127 -4.50 22.41 -0.68
C ARG A 127 -4.90 23.53 0.24
N THR A 128 -4.71 23.34 1.54
CA THR A 128 -4.74 24.45 2.49
C THR A 128 -3.31 24.97 2.66
N GLU A 129 -3.08 26.24 2.35
CA GLU A 129 -1.83 26.93 2.65
C GLU A 129 -1.88 27.46 4.08
N TYR A 130 -0.91 27.09 4.92
CA TYR A 130 -0.77 27.66 6.26
C TYR A 130 0.22 28.84 6.23
N PRO A 131 0.07 29.84 7.14
CA PRO A 131 0.90 31.06 7.18
C PRO A 131 2.41 30.84 7.32
N LYS A 132 2.87 29.61 7.60
CA LYS A 132 4.29 29.25 7.78
C LYS A 132 4.88 28.48 6.59
N GLY A 133 4.28 28.59 5.40
CA GLY A 133 4.76 27.92 4.18
C GLY A 133 4.60 26.39 4.19
N THR A 134 3.99 25.82 5.24
CA THR A 134 3.58 24.41 5.25
C THR A 134 2.25 24.32 4.52
N SER A 135 2.18 23.52 3.47
CA SER A 135 0.92 23.20 2.80
C SER A 135 0.56 21.75 3.06
N VAL A 136 -0.65 21.49 3.51
CA VAL A 136 -1.17 20.14 3.74
C VAL A 136 -2.41 19.94 2.90
N TYR A 137 -2.56 18.74 2.35
CA TYR A 137 -3.80 18.33 1.68
C TYR A 137 -4.88 18.13 2.74
N THR A 138 -5.98 18.85 2.59
CA THR A 138 -7.15 18.74 3.46
C THR A 138 -8.35 18.34 2.61
N SER A 139 -9.38 17.78 3.26
CA SER A 139 -10.64 17.54 2.57
C SER A 139 -11.33 18.86 2.14
N LEU A 140 -12.28 18.73 1.22
CA LEU A 140 -13.03 19.83 0.60
C LEU A 140 -13.77 20.65 1.67
N LYS A 141 -13.45 21.94 1.79
CA LYS A 141 -14.20 22.84 2.68
C LYS A 141 -15.44 23.36 1.96
N GLY A 142 -16.60 23.29 2.61
CA GLY A 142 -17.86 23.81 2.06
C GLY A 142 -18.75 24.38 3.16
N SER A 143 -19.83 25.07 2.76
CA SER A 143 -20.86 25.53 3.70
C SER A 143 -21.45 24.32 4.44
N GLU A 144 -21.46 24.39 5.76
CA GLU A 144 -21.94 23.31 6.61
C GLU A 144 -23.36 22.90 6.21
N LYS A 145 -23.50 21.66 5.74
CA LYS A 145 -24.82 21.05 5.52
C LYS A 145 -24.84 19.74 6.28
N GLN A 146 -25.54 19.75 7.40
CA GLN A 146 -25.67 18.58 8.25
C GLN A 146 -26.37 17.45 7.48
N ILE A 147 -25.68 16.34 7.29
CA ILE A 147 -26.25 15.11 6.72
C ILE A 147 -26.76 14.21 7.85
N THR A 148 -27.95 13.64 7.67
CA THR A 148 -28.53 12.66 8.60
C THR A 148 -27.91 11.28 8.39
N ASP A 149 -27.99 10.42 9.40
CA ASP A 149 -27.48 9.06 9.33
C ASP A 149 -28.17 8.23 8.25
N GLU A 150 -29.47 8.42 8.08
CA GLU A 150 -30.30 7.74 7.08
C GLU A 150 -29.86 8.11 5.66
N THR A 151 -29.66 9.40 5.40
CA THR A 151 -29.20 9.87 4.08
C THR A 151 -27.76 9.42 3.82
N ALA A 152 -26.88 9.47 4.83
CA ALA A 152 -25.51 8.98 4.70
C ALA A 152 -25.47 7.48 4.37
N LYS A 153 -26.27 6.65 5.05
CA LYS A 153 -26.41 5.21 4.77
C LYS A 153 -26.84 4.95 3.33
N GLN A 154 -27.88 5.65 2.87
CA GLN A 154 -28.41 5.50 1.51
C GLN A 154 -27.36 5.87 0.44
N GLN A 155 -26.70 7.04 0.61
CA GLN A 155 -25.67 7.47 -0.33
C GLN A 155 -24.46 6.53 -0.35
N ALA A 156 -24.03 6.06 0.82
CA ALA A 156 -22.90 5.14 0.93
C ALA A 156 -23.22 3.76 0.35
N ALA A 157 -24.43 3.22 0.57
CA ALA A 157 -24.86 1.95 -0.03
C ALA A 157 -24.90 2.02 -1.57
N LEU A 158 -25.46 3.10 -2.12
CA LEU A 158 -25.48 3.35 -3.56
C LEU A 158 -24.06 3.48 -4.15
N LEU A 159 -23.15 4.13 -3.42
CA LEU A 159 -21.75 4.20 -3.83
C LEU A 159 -21.11 2.81 -3.89
N LEU A 160 -21.30 1.98 -2.86
CA LEU A 160 -20.74 0.64 -2.83
C LEU A 160 -21.27 -0.26 -3.94
N GLU A 161 -22.57 -0.20 -4.21
CA GLU A 161 -23.17 -0.91 -5.34
C GLU A 161 -22.52 -0.50 -6.67
N LYS A 162 -22.30 0.80 -6.90
CA LYS A 162 -21.62 1.29 -8.12
C LYS A 162 -20.17 0.83 -8.24
N LEU A 163 -19.43 0.78 -7.13
CA LEU A 163 -17.98 0.48 -7.15
C LEU A 163 -17.70 -1.03 -7.16
N TYR A 164 -18.44 -1.81 -6.36
CA TYR A 164 -18.21 -3.24 -6.13
C TYR A 164 -19.25 -4.14 -6.81
N GLY A 165 -20.32 -3.59 -7.39
CA GLY A 165 -21.31 -4.32 -8.16
C GLY A 165 -22.10 -5.34 -7.32
N GLU A 166 -22.38 -6.51 -7.90
CA GLU A 166 -23.12 -7.60 -7.25
C GLU A 166 -22.54 -8.01 -5.87
N LYS A 167 -21.23 -7.86 -5.65
CA LYS A 167 -20.61 -8.13 -4.34
C LYS A 167 -21.20 -7.26 -3.23
N ALA A 168 -21.64 -6.05 -3.55
CA ALA A 168 -22.15 -5.07 -2.60
C ALA A 168 -23.65 -4.77 -2.72
N LYS A 169 -24.35 -5.36 -3.68
CA LYS A 169 -25.75 -5.05 -4.05
C LYS A 169 -26.78 -5.17 -2.92
N ASN A 170 -26.45 -5.91 -1.85
CA ASN A 170 -27.27 -6.02 -0.64
C ASN A 170 -26.47 -5.77 0.65
N SER A 171 -25.32 -5.08 0.55
CA SER A 171 -24.51 -4.78 1.72
C SER A 171 -25.22 -3.76 2.61
N LEU A 172 -25.56 -4.18 3.82
CA LEU A 172 -26.12 -3.30 4.83
C LEU A 172 -24.99 -2.63 5.64
N PRO A 173 -25.15 -1.35 6.03
CA PRO A 173 -24.24 -0.72 6.97
C PRO A 173 -24.19 -1.52 8.28
N ILE A 174 -22.97 -1.82 8.74
CA ILE A 174 -22.74 -2.49 10.03
C ILE A 174 -22.58 -1.50 11.19
N SER A 175 -22.19 -0.25 10.91
CA SER A 175 -22.14 0.81 11.91
C SER A 175 -22.11 2.20 11.25
N ILE A 176 -22.36 3.23 12.06
CA ILE A 176 -22.05 4.62 11.74
C ILE A 176 -21.20 5.18 12.86
N TRP A 177 -20.10 5.85 12.50
CA TRP A 177 -19.24 6.55 13.45
C TRP A 177 -19.45 8.05 13.33
N ARG A 178 -19.65 8.72 14.48
CA ARG A 178 -19.66 10.18 14.60
C ARG A 178 -18.67 10.59 15.66
N GLU A 179 -17.53 11.09 15.22
CA GLU A 179 -16.56 11.68 16.14
C GLU A 179 -17.07 13.05 16.60
N ALA A 180 -16.77 13.41 17.84
CA ALA A 180 -16.99 14.77 18.32
C ALA A 180 -15.62 15.43 18.50
N ASN A 181 -15.41 16.58 17.87
CA ASN A 181 -14.30 17.43 18.24
C ASN A 181 -14.48 17.83 19.71
N LYS A 182 -13.53 17.44 20.57
CA LYS A 182 -13.52 17.89 21.96
C LYS A 182 -13.44 19.43 21.97
N LYS A 183 -14.08 20.07 22.96
CA LYS A 183 -13.91 21.51 23.19
C LYS A 183 -12.42 21.82 23.28
N LYS A 184 -11.94 22.77 22.48
CA LYS A 184 -10.54 23.23 22.50
C LYS A 184 -10.54 24.73 22.75
N GLN A 185 -9.54 25.18 23.50
CA GLN A 185 -9.27 26.59 23.70
C GLN A 185 -8.12 26.96 22.75
N GLU A 186 -8.43 27.75 21.72
CA GLU A 186 -7.42 28.30 20.80
C GLU A 186 -7.45 29.82 20.93
N GLU A 187 -6.28 30.43 21.14
CA GLU A 187 -6.11 31.89 21.25
C GLU A 187 -7.09 32.57 22.22
N GLY A 188 -7.37 31.93 23.36
CA GLY A 188 -8.27 32.45 24.39
C GLY A 188 -9.77 32.31 24.07
N LYS A 189 -10.14 31.76 22.91
CA LYS A 189 -11.54 31.48 22.53
C LYS A 189 -11.89 30.03 22.76
N LEU A 190 -13.05 29.79 23.36
CA LEU A 190 -13.62 28.46 23.51
C LEU A 190 -14.27 28.05 22.19
N ILE A 191 -13.68 27.09 21.48
CA ILE A 191 -14.30 26.48 20.30
C ILE A 191 -15.27 25.41 20.80
N PRO A 192 -16.59 25.54 20.54
CA PRO A 192 -17.57 24.55 20.99
C PRO A 192 -17.30 23.19 20.33
N ALA A 193 -17.71 22.13 21.02
CA ALA A 193 -17.62 20.78 20.47
C ALA A 193 -18.47 20.71 19.21
N LYS A 194 -17.86 20.30 18.10
CA LYS A 194 -18.52 20.10 16.81
C LYS A 194 -18.62 18.60 16.55
N THR A 195 -19.83 18.11 16.28
CA THR A 195 -20.02 16.76 15.78
C THR A 195 -19.48 16.69 14.36
N LEU A 196 -18.52 15.80 14.13
CA LEU A 196 -17.95 15.58 12.80
C LEU A 196 -18.97 14.84 11.92
N PRO A 197 -18.82 14.94 10.59
CA PRO A 197 -19.63 14.18 9.65
C PRO A 197 -19.57 12.66 9.93
N PRO A 198 -20.63 11.91 9.56
CA PRO A 198 -20.66 10.47 9.78
C PRO A 198 -19.63 9.74 8.91
N VAL A 199 -19.13 8.62 9.42
CA VAL A 199 -18.43 7.58 8.65
C VAL A 199 -19.30 6.34 8.66
N VAL A 200 -19.72 5.87 7.49
CA VAL A 200 -20.61 4.71 7.37
C VAL A 200 -19.77 3.48 7.03
N ASN A 201 -19.87 2.44 7.85
CA ASN A 201 -19.07 1.23 7.68
C ASN A 201 -19.90 0.07 7.16
N PHE A 202 -19.31 -0.70 6.27
CA PHE A 202 -19.91 -1.87 5.64
C PHE A 202 -18.97 -3.05 5.75
N ARG A 203 -19.57 -4.24 5.71
CA ARG A 203 -18.87 -5.51 5.59
C ARG A 203 -19.33 -6.20 4.30
N ILE A 204 -18.39 -6.48 3.42
CA ILE A 204 -18.59 -7.23 2.19
C ILE A 204 -18.01 -8.63 2.38
N SER A 205 -18.85 -9.65 2.25
CA SER A 205 -18.44 -11.04 2.39
C SER A 205 -17.68 -11.51 1.15
N LEU A 206 -16.63 -12.32 1.35
CA LEU A 206 -15.83 -12.89 0.27
C LEU A 206 -16.30 -14.32 -0.03
N PRO A 207 -16.83 -14.63 -1.24
CA PRO A 207 -17.43 -15.94 -1.54
C PRO A 207 -16.52 -17.14 -1.26
N ASN A 208 -15.21 -16.97 -1.47
CA ASN A 208 -14.22 -18.06 -1.40
C ASN A 208 -13.32 -17.98 -0.15
N LYS A 209 -13.53 -17.02 0.76
CA LYS A 209 -12.68 -16.79 1.93
C LYS A 209 -13.52 -16.61 3.19
N LYS A 210 -14.03 -17.72 3.74
CA LYS A 210 -14.98 -17.73 4.88
C LYS A 210 -14.48 -17.06 6.17
N ASN A 211 -13.17 -16.86 6.34
CA ASN A 211 -12.59 -16.25 7.54
C ASN A 211 -12.21 -14.77 7.35
N LEU A 212 -12.39 -14.23 6.14
CA LEU A 212 -12.01 -12.87 5.77
C LEU A 212 -13.24 -12.11 5.25
N ALA A 213 -13.26 -10.80 5.46
CA ALA A 213 -14.23 -9.90 4.87
C ALA A 213 -13.54 -8.61 4.43
N THR A 214 -14.11 -7.93 3.43
CA THR A 214 -13.69 -6.59 3.06
C THR A 214 -14.55 -5.59 3.83
N TYR A 215 -13.92 -4.83 4.71
CA TYR A 215 -14.55 -3.74 5.43
C TYR A 215 -14.37 -2.46 4.64
N VAL A 216 -15.45 -1.69 4.48
CA VAL A 216 -15.43 -0.44 3.73
C VAL A 216 -15.99 0.68 4.59
N SER A 217 -15.21 1.74 4.76
CA SER A 217 -15.56 2.98 5.46
C SER A 217 -15.76 4.10 4.44
N VAL A 218 -16.98 4.65 4.38
CA VAL A 218 -17.33 5.80 3.53
C VAL A 218 -17.38 7.04 4.40
N HIS A 219 -16.54 8.03 4.09
CA HIS A 219 -16.40 9.26 4.85
C HIS A 219 -17.15 10.40 4.17
N PHE A 220 -17.89 11.15 4.98
CA PHE A 220 -18.60 12.34 4.54
C PHE A 220 -17.85 13.60 4.96
N GLY A 221 -17.98 14.65 4.16
CA GLY A 221 -17.50 15.99 4.46
C GLY A 221 -18.51 16.82 5.23
N GLU A 222 -18.06 17.99 5.69
CA GLU A 222 -18.92 18.94 6.40
C GLU A 222 -20.04 19.53 5.52
N ASN A 223 -19.86 19.46 4.20
CA ASN A 223 -20.86 19.82 3.20
C ASN A 223 -21.89 18.70 2.93
N GLY A 224 -21.79 17.56 3.64
CA GLY A 224 -22.67 16.41 3.48
C GLY A 224 -22.41 15.57 2.21
N ARG A 225 -21.32 15.81 1.48
CA ARG A 225 -20.91 15.00 0.32
C ARG A 225 -19.94 13.90 0.74
N ILE A 226 -19.83 12.84 -0.05
CA ILE A 226 -18.80 11.82 0.14
C ILE A 226 -17.44 12.41 -0.24
N GLU A 227 -16.48 12.34 0.68
CA GLU A 227 -15.12 12.84 0.48
C GLU A 227 -14.14 11.72 0.15
N SER A 228 -14.32 10.56 0.78
CA SER A 228 -13.41 9.45 0.61
C SER A 228 -14.06 8.10 0.94
N LEU A 229 -13.38 7.05 0.49
CA LEU A 229 -13.67 5.66 0.80
C LEU A 229 -12.36 4.98 1.15
N ASN A 230 -12.38 4.15 2.19
CA ASN A 230 -11.29 3.26 2.55
C ASN A 230 -11.81 1.83 2.66
N ALA A 231 -11.18 0.89 1.98
CA ALA A 231 -11.50 -0.52 2.03
C ALA A 231 -10.28 -1.34 2.46
N ALA A 232 -10.50 -2.29 3.36
CA ALA A 232 -9.48 -3.21 3.82
C ALA A 232 -10.06 -4.62 3.98
N THR A 233 -9.37 -5.61 3.41
CA THR A 233 -9.67 -7.02 3.68
C THR A 233 -9.01 -7.44 4.99
N LYS A 234 -9.81 -7.87 5.96
CA LYS A 234 -9.37 -8.27 7.30
C LYS A 234 -10.09 -9.54 7.75
N PRO A 235 -9.55 -10.27 8.74
CA PRO A 235 -10.26 -11.36 9.41
C PRO A 235 -11.59 -10.92 10.02
N ILE A 236 -12.60 -11.80 10.00
CA ILE A 236 -13.97 -11.48 10.43
C ILE A 236 -14.06 -11.05 11.90
N LEU A 237 -13.10 -11.44 12.73
CA LEU A 237 -12.97 -10.96 14.11
C LEU A 237 -12.90 -9.43 14.24
N PHE A 238 -12.51 -8.70 13.17
CA PHE A 238 -12.54 -7.24 13.10
C PHE A 238 -13.97 -6.67 13.07
N ASP A 239 -15.01 -7.52 13.03
CA ASP A 239 -16.40 -7.11 13.29
C ASP A 239 -16.52 -6.37 14.63
N LYS A 240 -15.76 -6.78 15.66
CA LYS A 240 -15.75 -6.10 16.98
C LYS A 240 -15.27 -4.66 16.92
N TRP A 241 -14.47 -4.32 15.90
CA TRP A 241 -13.97 -2.96 15.69
C TRP A 241 -14.86 -2.18 14.73
N TYR A 242 -15.14 -2.74 13.54
CA TYR A 242 -15.91 -2.06 12.49
C TYR A 242 -17.40 -1.96 12.78
N ALA A 243 -18.01 -2.94 13.45
CA ALA A 243 -19.44 -2.90 13.78
C ALA A 243 -19.73 -2.17 15.11
N ALA A 244 -18.70 -1.90 15.92
CA ALA A 244 -18.88 -1.21 17.19
C ALA A 244 -19.01 0.31 17.02
N ASN A 245 -19.75 0.92 17.95
CA ASN A 245 -19.72 2.37 18.16
C ASN A 245 -18.30 2.81 18.54
N LEU A 246 -17.95 4.07 18.22
CA LEU A 246 -16.63 4.66 18.47
C LEU A 246 -16.08 4.39 19.89
N GLU A 247 -16.93 4.48 20.90
CA GLU A 247 -16.55 4.36 22.31
C GLU A 247 -16.31 2.91 22.77
N ASN A 248 -16.85 1.94 22.01
CA ASN A 248 -16.80 0.51 22.35
C ASN A 248 -15.90 -0.28 21.39
N ARG A 249 -15.09 0.41 20.60
CA ARG A 249 -14.20 -0.22 19.64
C ARG A 249 -13.10 -0.96 20.38
N ASP A 250 -13.06 -2.27 20.17
CA ASP A 250 -11.97 -3.12 20.60
C ASP A 250 -11.19 -3.56 19.37
N MET A 251 -9.95 -3.07 19.23
CA MET A 251 -9.09 -3.49 18.13
C MET A 251 -8.56 -4.88 18.50
N PRO A 252 -8.82 -5.90 17.67
CA PRO A 252 -8.31 -7.23 17.95
C PRO A 252 -6.80 -7.22 17.72
N ASN A 253 -6.06 -6.91 18.77
CA ASN A 253 -4.62 -6.71 18.75
C ASN A 253 -3.84 -8.03 18.80
N ASP A 254 -4.52 -9.19 18.78
CA ASP A 254 -3.95 -10.43 19.29
C ASP A 254 -4.15 -11.67 18.39
N GLU A 255 -4.89 -11.57 17.27
CA GLU A 255 -5.21 -12.76 16.46
C GLU A 255 -4.46 -12.78 15.12
N LEU A 256 -3.43 -13.63 15.05
CA LEU A 256 -2.65 -13.94 13.85
C LEU A 256 -3.31 -15.09 13.05
N THR A 257 -3.05 -15.16 11.74
CA THR A 257 -3.36 -16.38 10.96
C THR A 257 -2.59 -17.57 11.53
N LYS A 258 -3.07 -18.81 11.30
CA LYS A 258 -2.36 -20.02 11.80
C LYS A 258 -0.87 -20.08 11.39
N PRO A 259 -0.49 -19.77 10.13
CA PRO A 259 0.93 -19.72 9.75
C PRO A 259 1.70 -18.64 10.51
N ALA A 260 1.15 -17.43 10.64
CA ALA A 260 1.80 -16.34 11.34
C ALA A 260 1.92 -16.59 12.86
N GLN A 261 0.90 -17.20 13.47
CA GLN A 261 0.91 -17.62 14.87
C GLN A 261 2.02 -18.65 15.13
N ALA A 262 2.20 -19.64 14.25
CA ALA A 262 3.24 -20.64 14.42
C ALA A 262 4.66 -20.03 14.38
N MET A 263 4.87 -18.99 13.56
CA MET A 263 6.13 -18.24 13.56
C MET A 263 6.28 -17.37 14.81
N PHE A 264 5.23 -16.67 15.21
CA PHE A 264 5.22 -15.89 16.44
C PHE A 264 5.58 -16.74 17.66
N ASP A 265 4.96 -17.92 17.79
CA ASP A 265 5.26 -18.88 18.86
C ASP A 265 6.70 -19.39 18.78
N ARG A 266 7.20 -19.66 17.57
CA ARG A 266 8.60 -20.05 17.34
C ARG A 266 9.57 -18.96 17.80
N MET A 267 9.26 -17.69 17.53
CA MET A 267 10.09 -16.58 17.99
C MET A 267 10.10 -16.45 19.52
N HIS A 268 9.03 -16.81 20.22
CA HIS A 268 9.01 -16.89 21.69
C HIS A 268 9.83 -18.04 22.28
N VAL A 269 10.15 -19.05 21.46
CA VAL A 269 11.09 -20.12 21.82
C VAL A 269 12.53 -19.68 21.56
N LEU A 270 12.78 -18.98 20.44
CA LEU A 270 14.12 -18.51 20.07
C LEU A 270 14.59 -17.32 20.92
N TYR A 271 13.65 -16.45 21.33
CA TYR A 271 13.88 -15.30 22.19
C TYR A 271 12.93 -15.37 23.40
N PRO A 272 13.25 -16.20 24.42
CA PRO A 272 12.44 -16.29 25.62
C PRO A 272 12.24 -14.95 26.32
N GLU A 273 13.19 -14.01 26.18
CA GLU A 273 13.06 -12.64 26.71
C GLU A 273 11.84 -11.89 26.18
N LEU A 274 11.29 -12.26 25.01
CA LEU A 274 10.06 -11.64 24.50
C LEU A 274 8.85 -11.89 25.42
N ARG A 275 8.90 -12.90 26.29
CA ARG A 275 7.86 -13.15 27.31
C ARG A 275 7.80 -12.07 28.38
N ASP A 276 8.92 -11.37 28.59
CA ASP A 276 9.00 -10.23 29.50
C ASP A 276 8.56 -8.93 28.82
N TYR A 277 8.29 -8.97 27.50
CA TYR A 277 7.79 -7.85 26.73
C TYR A 277 6.29 -8.04 26.49
N HIS A 278 5.52 -6.98 26.69
CA HIS A 278 4.13 -6.97 26.33
C HIS A 278 4.00 -6.69 24.84
N VAL A 279 3.15 -7.47 24.15
CA VAL A 279 2.66 -7.10 22.82
C VAL A 279 1.88 -5.80 22.98
N LYS A 280 2.40 -4.73 22.38
CA LYS A 280 1.74 -3.43 22.35
C LYS A 280 0.68 -3.39 21.26
N GLU A 281 1.02 -3.95 20.10
CA GLU A 281 0.20 -3.87 18.89
C GLU A 281 0.60 -5.00 17.93
N ILE A 282 -0.39 -5.69 17.37
CA ILE A 282 -0.27 -6.46 16.13
C ILE A 282 -1.20 -5.81 15.11
N SER A 283 -0.65 -5.37 13.99
CA SER A 283 -1.43 -4.78 12.91
C SER A 283 -1.00 -5.35 11.55
N LEU A 284 -1.97 -5.68 10.70
CA LEU A 284 -1.68 -6.09 9.32
C LEU A 284 -1.44 -4.84 8.46
N SER A 285 -0.26 -4.78 7.83
CA SER A 285 0.20 -3.65 7.04
C SER A 285 -0.78 -3.25 5.93
N ALA A 286 -0.89 -1.94 5.69
CA ALA A 286 -1.64 -1.40 4.57
C ALA A 286 -0.95 -1.66 3.22
N TYR A 287 0.38 -1.81 3.19
CA TYR A 287 1.18 -1.76 1.96
C TYR A 287 1.63 -3.13 1.44
N ASN A 288 1.59 -4.15 2.29
CA ASN A 288 2.04 -5.50 2.00
C ASN A 288 1.20 -6.52 2.80
N THR A 289 1.56 -7.79 2.74
CA THR A 289 0.88 -8.91 3.40
C THR A 289 1.46 -9.22 4.78
N PHE A 290 2.14 -8.27 5.43
CA PHE A 290 2.85 -8.55 6.69
C PHE A 290 2.07 -8.08 7.90
N TYR A 291 2.06 -8.91 8.94
CA TYR A 291 1.74 -8.49 10.29
C TYR A 291 2.92 -7.75 10.90
N ASP A 292 2.72 -6.47 11.21
CA ASP A 292 3.61 -5.64 12.02
C ASP A 292 3.31 -5.91 13.51
N ILE A 293 4.32 -6.39 14.24
CA ILE A 293 4.21 -6.75 15.66
C ILE A 293 5.18 -5.91 16.48
N TYR A 294 4.65 -5.18 17.45
CA TYR A 294 5.41 -4.29 18.32
C TYR A 294 5.39 -4.80 19.75
N PHE A 295 6.56 -5.08 20.29
CA PHE A 295 6.75 -5.47 21.67
C PHE A 295 7.35 -4.32 22.46
N LYS A 296 6.90 -4.14 23.71
CA LYS A 296 7.47 -3.21 24.68
C LYS A 296 7.59 -3.85 26.04
N ARG A 297 8.76 -3.73 26.66
CA ARG A 297 8.94 -4.18 28.04
C ARG A 297 8.15 -3.35 29.06
N SER A 298 8.02 -2.05 28.82
CA SER A 298 7.16 -1.18 29.62
C SER A 298 6.48 -0.12 28.76
N LYS A 299 5.36 0.44 29.24
CA LYS A 299 4.63 1.49 28.53
C LYS A 299 5.45 2.77 28.33
N THR A 300 6.45 3.01 29.17
CA THR A 300 7.24 4.26 29.20
C THR A 300 8.62 4.14 28.55
N ASP A 301 9.15 2.93 28.38
CA ASP A 301 10.48 2.75 27.79
C ASP A 301 10.40 2.70 26.25
N LYS A 302 11.22 3.53 25.60
CA LYS A 302 11.38 3.58 24.14
C LYS A 302 12.64 2.86 23.67
N LYS A 303 13.57 2.52 24.57
CA LYS A 303 14.85 1.89 24.22
C LYS A 303 14.77 0.37 24.23
N GLU A 304 13.74 -0.19 24.86
CA GLU A 304 13.48 -1.64 24.95
C GLU A 304 12.24 -1.99 24.11
N GLU A 305 12.31 -1.68 22.82
CA GLU A 305 11.31 -2.07 21.81
C GLU A 305 11.84 -3.21 20.94
N VAL A 306 10.96 -4.16 20.61
CA VAL A 306 11.21 -5.14 19.54
C VAL A 306 10.14 -4.96 18.48
N ARG A 307 10.57 -4.93 17.23
CA ARG A 307 9.69 -4.89 16.05
C ARG A 307 9.87 -6.18 15.28
N MET A 308 8.78 -6.76 14.82
CA MET A 308 8.78 -8.01 14.08
C MET A 308 7.75 -7.91 12.96
N GLN A 309 8.10 -8.43 11.78
CA GLN A 309 7.15 -8.58 10.68
C GLN A 309 7.08 -10.04 10.25
N ILE A 310 5.86 -10.56 10.19
CA ILE A 310 5.58 -11.94 9.76
C ILE A 310 4.62 -11.88 8.58
N ASP A 311 4.93 -12.58 7.50
CA ASP A 311 4.02 -12.67 6.36
C ASP A 311 2.74 -13.44 6.71
N GLU A 312 1.58 -12.84 6.42
CA GLU A 312 0.24 -13.34 6.76
C GLU A 312 -0.06 -14.69 6.12
N GLU A 313 0.34 -14.88 4.86
CA GLU A 313 -0.02 -16.03 4.05
C GLU A 313 0.93 -17.21 4.29
N THR A 314 2.23 -16.93 4.26
CA THR A 314 3.29 -17.95 4.35
C THR A 314 3.76 -18.23 5.77
N GLY A 315 3.55 -17.29 6.70
CA GLY A 315 4.10 -17.35 8.05
C GLY A 315 5.62 -17.16 8.11
N LYS A 316 6.27 -16.71 7.03
CA LYS A 316 7.71 -16.43 7.06
C LYS A 316 8.01 -15.18 7.89
N LEU A 317 9.10 -15.22 8.66
CA LEU A 317 9.65 -14.01 9.27
C LEU A 317 10.24 -13.16 8.15
N VAL A 318 9.85 -11.89 8.06
CA VAL A 318 10.36 -10.93 7.06
C VAL A 318 11.33 -9.96 7.71
N TYR A 319 10.99 -9.51 8.92
CA TYR A 319 11.79 -8.50 9.61
C TYR A 319 11.80 -8.75 11.11
N MET A 320 12.93 -8.46 11.74
CA MET A 320 13.02 -8.34 13.19
C MET A 320 14.04 -7.27 13.54
N GLN A 321 13.76 -6.45 14.54
CA GLN A 321 14.71 -5.52 15.12
C GLN A 321 14.53 -5.40 16.62
N ILE A 322 15.61 -5.60 17.35
CA ILE A 322 15.72 -5.36 18.79
C ILE A 322 16.45 -4.03 18.96
N GLU A 323 15.75 -2.99 19.41
CA GLU A 323 16.29 -1.63 19.47
C GLU A 323 17.43 -1.50 20.48
N LYS A 324 17.34 -2.26 21.59
CA LYS A 324 18.42 -2.36 22.57
C LYS A 324 19.57 -3.20 22.03
N ARG A 325 20.53 -2.54 21.38
CA ARG A 325 21.77 -3.18 20.94
C ARG A 325 22.74 -3.43 22.09
N PRO A 326 23.58 -4.47 22.01
CA PRO A 326 24.65 -4.68 22.96
C PRO A 326 25.70 -3.57 22.81
N SER A 327 26.44 -3.29 23.88
CA SER A 327 27.57 -2.35 23.84
C SER A 327 28.86 -3.06 23.42
N GLY A 328 29.72 -2.38 22.66
CA GLY A 328 31.09 -2.86 22.38
C GLY A 328 31.28 -3.40 20.96
N LYS A 329 32.17 -4.39 20.82
CA LYS A 329 32.46 -5.05 19.54
C LYS A 329 31.39 -6.09 19.22
N GLY A 330 31.03 -6.23 17.95
CA GLY A 330 30.14 -7.30 17.47
C GLY A 330 30.78 -8.69 17.49
N ALA A 331 30.01 -9.69 17.05
CA ALA A 331 30.51 -11.05 16.88
C ALA A 331 31.74 -11.10 15.95
N SER A 332 32.65 -12.03 16.22
CA SER A 332 33.70 -12.35 15.25
C SER A 332 33.07 -12.83 13.93
N PRO A 333 33.68 -12.60 12.76
CA PRO A 333 33.11 -13.02 11.48
C PRO A 333 32.74 -14.51 11.42
N LYS A 334 33.55 -15.38 12.06
CA LYS A 334 33.29 -16.82 12.16
C LYS A 334 32.02 -17.12 12.97
N LEU A 335 31.87 -16.49 14.14
CA LEU A 335 30.69 -16.65 14.98
C LEU A 335 29.44 -16.06 14.31
N ALA A 336 29.57 -14.86 13.73
CA ALA A 336 28.49 -14.17 13.06
C ALA A 336 27.93 -15.00 11.90
N LYS A 337 28.83 -15.55 11.05
CA LYS A 337 28.46 -16.45 9.96
C LYS A 337 27.69 -17.67 10.49
N GLN A 338 28.26 -18.38 11.48
CA GLN A 338 27.62 -19.58 12.05
C GLN A 338 26.21 -19.26 12.58
N LYS A 339 26.07 -18.20 13.36
CA LYS A 339 24.79 -17.84 13.98
C LYS A 339 23.75 -17.35 12.97
N ALA A 340 24.18 -16.69 11.90
CA ALA A 340 23.29 -16.32 10.82
C ALA A 340 22.67 -17.55 10.12
N PHE A 341 23.47 -18.57 9.84
CA PHE A 341 22.98 -19.84 9.27
C PHE A 341 22.09 -20.60 10.24
N ASP A 342 22.51 -20.75 11.50
CA ASP A 342 21.71 -21.40 12.57
C ASP A 342 20.31 -20.74 12.66
N PHE A 343 20.26 -19.41 12.58
CA PHE A 343 19.02 -18.64 12.66
C PHE A 343 18.13 -18.87 11.44
N LEU A 344 18.67 -18.71 10.23
CA LEU A 344 17.91 -18.93 8.99
C LEU A 344 17.32 -20.33 8.89
N GLN A 345 18.08 -21.36 9.28
CA GLN A 345 17.57 -22.73 9.29
C GLN A 345 16.34 -22.87 10.20
N ARG A 346 16.35 -22.21 11.36
CA ARG A 346 15.26 -22.25 12.33
C ARG A 346 14.04 -21.43 11.90
N VAL A 347 14.25 -20.26 11.29
CA VAL A 347 13.13 -19.35 10.94
C VAL A 347 12.60 -19.54 9.53
N GLN A 348 13.45 -19.81 8.53
CA GLN A 348 13.02 -20.00 7.14
C GLN A 348 12.89 -21.47 6.72
N GLY A 349 13.43 -22.41 7.51
CA GLY A 349 13.41 -23.84 7.15
C GLY A 349 14.29 -24.21 5.94
N GLY A 350 15.15 -23.30 5.50
CA GLY A 350 16.08 -23.51 4.38
C GLY A 350 17.25 -24.44 4.72
N LYS A 351 17.86 -25.05 3.70
CA LYS A 351 19.13 -25.79 3.85
C LYS A 351 20.29 -24.80 3.85
N GLU A 352 21.20 -24.90 4.82
CA GLU A 352 22.38 -24.02 4.97
C GLU A 352 23.21 -23.90 3.68
N THR A 353 23.22 -24.92 2.83
CA THR A 353 24.03 -25.02 1.62
C THR A 353 23.59 -24.12 0.46
N SER A 354 22.44 -23.45 0.53
CA SER A 354 21.92 -22.65 -0.59
C SER A 354 22.34 -21.18 -0.61
N TYR A 355 23.03 -20.70 0.43
CA TYR A 355 23.39 -19.28 0.57
C TYR A 355 24.90 -19.07 0.66
N THR A 356 25.38 -18.05 -0.05
CA THR A 356 26.77 -17.60 0.03
C THR A 356 26.86 -16.35 0.90
N VAL A 357 27.92 -16.24 1.70
CA VAL A 357 28.17 -15.00 2.46
C VAL A 357 28.72 -13.97 1.48
N GLY A 358 27.93 -12.94 1.19
CA GLY A 358 28.32 -11.84 0.31
C GLY A 358 29.26 -10.87 1.02
N ASN A 359 28.84 -10.36 2.19
CA ASN A 359 29.62 -9.39 2.97
C ASN A 359 29.44 -9.60 4.48
N ILE A 360 30.50 -9.28 5.24
CA ILE A 360 30.46 -9.17 6.70
C ILE A 360 30.98 -7.78 7.09
N ILE A 361 30.14 -6.98 7.74
CA ILE A 361 30.50 -5.62 8.18
C ILE A 361 30.51 -5.59 9.70
N THR A 362 31.63 -5.21 10.31
CA THR A 362 31.78 -5.09 11.76
C THR A 362 31.81 -3.61 12.16
N PRO A 363 30.66 -2.94 12.39
CA PRO A 363 30.65 -1.56 12.84
C PRO A 363 31.32 -1.45 14.22
N GLY A 364 32.35 -0.62 14.33
CA GLY A 364 33.26 -0.60 15.48
C GLY A 364 32.65 -0.20 16.84
N ARG A 365 31.40 0.30 16.91
CA ARG A 365 30.77 0.76 18.17
C ARG A 365 29.31 0.33 18.40
N ASN A 366 28.67 -0.38 17.47
CA ASN A 366 27.24 -0.70 17.58
C ASN A 366 26.95 -2.12 18.11
N GLY A 367 27.96 -2.81 18.65
CA GLY A 367 27.83 -4.11 19.31
C GLY A 367 27.39 -5.29 18.44
N VAL A 368 27.15 -5.07 17.15
CA VAL A 368 26.67 -6.09 16.21
C VAL A 368 27.57 -6.19 14.99
N THR A 369 27.59 -7.36 14.38
CA THR A 369 28.26 -7.65 13.10
C THR A 369 27.19 -7.98 12.08
N LEU A 370 27.12 -7.20 10.99
CA LEU A 370 26.19 -7.42 9.90
C LEU A 370 26.70 -8.53 8.99
N VAL A 371 25.86 -9.52 8.72
CA VAL A 371 26.09 -10.62 7.78
C VAL A 371 25.08 -10.51 6.66
N ILE A 372 25.55 -10.40 5.41
CA ILE A 372 24.72 -10.42 4.22
C ILE A 372 24.87 -11.79 3.56
N LEU A 373 23.75 -12.48 3.40
CA LEU A 373 23.65 -13.79 2.77
C LEU A 373 22.91 -13.65 1.45
N ASP A 374 23.58 -14.00 0.37
CA ASP A 374 23.04 -13.95 -0.99
C ASP A 374 22.62 -15.35 -1.42
N GLY A 375 21.40 -15.45 -1.94
CA GLY A 375 20.96 -16.66 -2.63
C GLY A 375 21.79 -16.90 -3.89
N SER A 376 21.92 -18.15 -4.31
CA SER A 376 22.77 -18.54 -5.45
C SER A 376 22.33 -18.02 -6.84
N ALA A 377 21.30 -17.16 -6.93
CA ALA A 377 20.83 -16.52 -8.15
C ALA A 377 20.21 -15.15 -7.82
N PRO A 378 20.22 -14.16 -8.74
CA PRO A 378 19.70 -12.80 -8.50
C PRO A 378 18.21 -12.71 -8.14
N GLU A 379 17.48 -13.81 -8.39
CA GLU A 379 16.05 -13.96 -8.18
C GLU A 379 15.73 -14.63 -6.83
N LYS A 380 16.76 -14.97 -6.05
CA LYS A 380 16.65 -15.64 -4.75
C LYS A 380 16.70 -14.63 -3.61
N GLU A 381 16.13 -15.04 -2.48
CA GLU A 381 16.05 -14.27 -1.23
C GLU A 381 17.45 -13.82 -0.76
N HIS A 382 17.56 -12.56 -0.39
CA HIS A 382 18.75 -11.95 0.20
C HIS A 382 18.45 -11.67 1.66
N TYR A 383 19.36 -12.05 2.55
CA TYR A 383 19.17 -11.85 3.99
C TYR A 383 20.24 -10.95 4.57
N ALA A 384 19.84 -10.05 5.45
CA ALA A 384 20.73 -9.24 6.26
C ALA A 384 20.48 -9.54 7.74
N LEU A 385 21.55 -9.90 8.47
CA LEU A 385 21.47 -10.27 9.88
C LEU A 385 22.48 -9.49 10.72
N GLU A 386 22.02 -8.87 11.80
CA GLU A 386 22.87 -8.17 12.76
C GLU A 386 23.15 -9.07 13.98
N VAL A 387 24.39 -9.55 14.12
CA VAL A 387 24.77 -10.55 15.14
C VAL A 387 25.61 -9.94 16.26
N GLY A 388 25.14 -10.03 17.51
CA GLY A 388 25.86 -9.57 18.69
C GLY A 388 27.02 -10.50 19.08
N ALA A 389 27.97 -10.01 19.89
CA ALA A 389 29.08 -10.83 20.40
C ALA A 389 28.65 -12.04 21.25
N ASP A 390 27.45 -11.97 21.83
CA ASP A 390 26.75 -13.06 22.51
C ASP A 390 26.18 -14.13 21.54
N GLY A 391 26.28 -13.90 20.23
CA GLY A 391 25.76 -14.78 19.19
C GLY A 391 24.26 -14.64 18.93
N LYS A 392 23.57 -13.67 19.56
CA LYS A 392 22.14 -13.40 19.30
C LYS A 392 21.96 -12.56 18.05
N ILE A 393 20.81 -12.69 17.38
CA ILE A 393 20.42 -11.84 16.26
C ILE A 393 19.62 -10.65 16.80
N TYR A 394 20.14 -9.44 16.60
CA TYR A 394 19.50 -8.19 17.00
C TYR A 394 18.74 -7.52 15.84
N GLY A 395 19.00 -7.96 14.61
CA GLY A 395 18.36 -7.45 13.41
C GLY A 395 18.28 -8.52 12.33
N PHE A 396 17.15 -8.62 11.66
CA PHE A 396 16.90 -9.52 10.54
C PHE A 396 16.06 -8.77 9.49
N ASP A 397 16.44 -8.89 8.23
CA ASP A 397 15.73 -8.38 7.06
C ASP A 397 15.89 -9.43 5.94
N GLY A 398 14.79 -9.87 5.33
CA GLY A 398 14.74 -11.05 4.48
C GLY A 398 13.72 -11.06 3.35
#